data_AF-A0AAW8JIC2-F1
#
_entry.id   AF-A0AAW8JIC2-F1
#
_cell.length_a   1.000
_cell.length_b   1.000
_cell.length_c   1.000
_cell.angle_alpha   90.00
_cell.angle_beta   90.00
_cell.angle_gamma   90.00
#
_symmetry.space_group_name_H-M   'P 1'
#
loop_
_entity.id
_entity.type
_entity.pdbx_description
1 polymer ?
#
loop_
_entity_poly.entity_id
_entity_poly.type
_entity_poly.pdbx_seq_one_letter_code
_entity_poly.pdbx_strand_id
1 'polypeptide(L)'
;MYSVHDHLSFKHLIYYTNHMKKNNHITQATKKKIYLILFAIWLIASAYIAYQAQFIGGYLVHVRGMTQEEYQYPLEHVQMLCGFLGLLILNEAYLITSEFSYKHPIFFYFICSITPLFLSAIAVFSAMHAADYLISFILLVLFISLFHFLILPFLLVKFHKIIHKKY
;
A
#
# COMPACT_ATOMS: atom_id res chain seq x y z
N MET A 1 32.51 -15.32 -47.27
CA MET A 1 31.11 -15.25 -47.75
C MET A 1 30.23 -15.46 -46.53
N TYR A 2 29.73 -14.38 -45.91
CA TYR A 2 28.85 -14.51 -44.74
C TYR A 2 27.51 -15.11 -45.21
N SER A 3 27.11 -16.21 -44.58
CA SER A 3 25.89 -16.95 -44.94
C SER A 3 24.66 -16.10 -44.63
N VAL A 4 23.67 -16.11 -45.52
CA VAL A 4 22.34 -15.49 -45.32
C VAL A 4 21.71 -15.94 -43.98
N HIS A 5 22.10 -17.11 -43.48
CA HIS A 5 21.64 -17.67 -42.22
C HIS A 5 22.12 -16.89 -40.98
N ASP A 6 23.35 -16.37 -41.00
CA ASP A 6 23.93 -15.60 -39.88
C ASP A 6 23.26 -14.22 -39.75
N HIS A 7 22.86 -13.64 -40.89
CA HIS A 7 22.21 -12.34 -40.93
C HIS A 7 20.74 -12.38 -40.43
N LEU A 8 20.06 -13.53 -40.61
CA LEU A 8 18.73 -13.80 -40.05
C LEU A 8 18.80 -14.05 -38.53
N SER A 9 19.79 -14.82 -38.07
CA SER A 9 20.04 -15.07 -36.64
C SER A 9 20.29 -13.77 -35.87
N PHE A 10 21.12 -12.88 -36.41
CA PHE A 10 21.44 -11.61 -35.76
C PHE A 10 20.26 -10.64 -35.69
N LYS A 11 19.45 -10.52 -36.75
CA LYS A 11 18.21 -9.72 -36.74
C LYS A 11 17.20 -10.26 -35.73
N HIS A 12 17.08 -11.58 -35.60
CA HIS A 12 16.21 -12.22 -34.64
C HIS A 12 16.66 -11.97 -33.19
N LEU A 13 17.98 -12.01 -32.95
CA LEU A 13 18.58 -11.70 -31.65
C LEU A 13 18.36 -10.23 -31.24
N ILE A 14 18.56 -9.29 -32.16
CA ILE A 14 18.32 -7.85 -31.93
C ILE A 14 16.84 -7.59 -31.66
N TYR A 15 15.94 -8.23 -32.43
CA TYR A 15 14.51 -8.11 -32.21
C TYR A 15 14.12 -8.60 -30.81
N TYR A 16 14.61 -9.77 -30.39
CA TYR A 16 14.34 -10.31 -29.06
C TYR A 16 14.90 -9.44 -27.93
N THR A 17 16.13 -8.95 -28.04
CA THR A 17 16.74 -8.10 -27.02
C THR A 17 16.01 -6.76 -26.89
N ASN A 18 15.66 -6.13 -28.01
CA ASN A 18 14.88 -4.89 -28.00
C ASN A 18 13.47 -5.09 -27.43
N HIS A 19 12.81 -6.19 -27.77
CA HIS A 19 11.48 -6.54 -27.25
C HIS A 19 11.52 -6.80 -25.73
N MET A 20 12.52 -7.55 -25.25
CA MET A 20 12.74 -7.81 -23.83
C MET A 20 13.01 -6.53 -23.03
N LYS A 21 13.85 -5.63 -23.56
CA LYS A 21 14.16 -4.35 -22.93
C LYS A 21 12.94 -3.44 -22.85
N LYS A 22 12.14 -3.36 -23.92
CA LYS A 22 10.88 -2.58 -23.96
C LYS A 22 9.87 -3.07 -22.92
N ASN A 23 9.70 -4.39 -22.79
CA ASN A 23 8.77 -4.97 -21.81
C ASN A 23 9.20 -4.68 -20.36
N ASN A 24 10.50 -4.77 -20.05
CA ASN A 24 11.02 -4.43 -18.73
C ASN A 24 10.77 -2.94 -18.37
N HIS A 25 10.95 -2.02 -19.32
CA HIS A 25 10.66 -0.59 -19.08
C HIS A 25 9.17 -0.32 -18.81
N ILE A 26 8.26 -0.97 -19.53
CA ILE A 26 6.81 -0.82 -19.34
C ILE A 26 6.39 -1.34 -17.96
N THR A 27 6.93 -2.50 -17.55
CA THR A 27 6.66 -3.07 -16.22
C THR A 27 7.19 -2.16 -15.10
N GLN A 28 8.41 -1.64 -15.21
CA GLN A 28 8.97 -0.72 -14.21
C GLN A 28 8.18 0.60 -14.12
N ALA A 29 7.79 1.18 -15.25
CA ALA A 29 6.98 2.39 -15.27
C ALA A 29 5.61 2.19 -14.59
N THR A 30 4.99 1.03 -14.79
CA THR A 30 3.71 0.66 -14.16
C THR A 30 3.87 0.49 -12.65
N LYS A 31 4.90 -0.23 -12.19
CA LYS A 31 5.21 -0.36 -10.76
C LYS A 31 5.43 1.01 -10.12
N LYS A 32 6.23 1.88 -10.75
CA LYS A 32 6.48 3.25 -10.26
C LYS A 32 5.19 4.05 -10.10
N LYS A 33 4.25 3.95 -11.05
CA LYS A 33 2.93 4.61 -10.95
C LYS A 33 2.12 4.09 -9.77
N ILE A 34 2.09 2.78 -9.55
CA ILE A 34 1.38 2.18 -8.41
C ILE A 34 1.97 2.70 -7.10
N TYR A 35 3.28 2.67 -6.93
CA TYR A 35 3.94 3.23 -5.74
C TYR A 35 3.64 4.72 -5.55
N LEU A 36 3.64 5.52 -6.62
CA LEU A 36 3.32 6.94 -6.54
C LEU A 36 1.89 7.20 -6.08
N ILE A 37 0.91 6.46 -6.61
CA ILE A 37 -0.50 6.57 -6.22
C ILE A 37 -0.68 6.19 -4.76
N LEU A 38 -0.09 5.06 -4.35
CA LEU A 38 -0.17 4.59 -2.97
C LEU A 38 0.53 5.54 -1.99
N PHE A 39 1.66 6.13 -2.40
CA PHE A 39 2.35 7.17 -1.62
C PHE A 39 1.50 8.44 -1.48
N ALA A 40 0.80 8.87 -2.54
CA ALA A 40 -0.11 10.01 -2.46
C ALA A 40 -1.29 9.72 -1.52
N ILE A 41 -1.87 8.51 -1.58
CA ILE A 41 -2.93 8.08 -0.65
C ILE A 41 -2.40 8.11 0.79
N TRP A 42 -1.20 7.58 1.03
CA TRP A 42 -0.55 7.61 2.34
C TRP A 42 -0.37 9.05 2.84
N LEU A 43 0.18 9.94 2.01
CA LEU A 43 0.38 11.35 2.38
C LEU A 43 -0.93 12.06 2.75
N ILE A 44 -1.98 11.89 1.95
CA ILE A 44 -3.30 12.50 2.20
C ILE A 44 -3.87 11.97 3.52
N ALA A 45 -3.82 10.65 3.74
CA ALA A 45 -4.33 10.03 4.94
C ALA A 45 -3.52 10.44 6.19
N SER A 46 -2.20 10.53 6.08
CA SER A 46 -1.33 11.03 7.14
C SER A 46 -1.60 12.50 7.47
N ALA A 47 -1.78 13.35 6.46
CA ALA A 47 -2.17 14.74 6.66
C ALA A 47 -3.54 14.86 7.36
N TYR A 48 -4.49 13.99 7.00
CA TYR A 48 -5.79 13.93 7.66
C TYR A 48 -5.69 13.51 9.14
N ILE A 49 -4.91 12.47 9.47
CA ILE A 49 -4.66 12.07 10.87
C ILE A 49 -4.00 13.21 11.66
N ALA A 50 -2.99 13.85 11.09
CA ALA A 50 -2.29 14.96 11.71
C ALA A 50 -3.21 16.18 11.94
N TYR A 51 -4.08 16.48 10.98
CA TYR A 51 -5.10 17.52 11.12
C TYR A 51 -6.06 17.21 12.27
N GLN A 52 -6.58 15.98 12.33
CA GLN A 52 -7.51 15.57 13.38
C GLN A 52 -6.87 15.57 14.77
N ALA A 53 -5.55 15.36 14.86
CA ALA A 53 -4.82 15.40 16.13
C ALA A 53 -4.68 16.82 16.71
N GLN A 54 -5.10 17.87 16.01
CA GLN A 54 -5.17 19.22 16.57
C GLN A 54 -6.35 19.40 17.53
N PHE A 55 -7.39 18.58 17.39
CA PHE A 55 -8.62 18.71 18.16
C PHE A 55 -8.61 17.77 19.36
N ILE A 56 -8.98 18.32 20.52
CA ILE A 56 -9.18 17.51 21.72
C ILE A 56 -10.34 16.54 21.50
N GLY A 57 -10.09 15.25 21.70
CA GLY A 57 -11.12 14.23 21.59
C GLY A 57 -12.14 14.33 22.73
N GLY A 58 -13.39 13.97 22.44
CA GLY A 58 -14.50 14.04 23.41
C GLY A 58 -14.23 13.29 24.72
N TYR A 59 -13.43 12.21 24.69
CA TYR A 59 -13.01 11.49 25.91
C TYR A 59 -12.23 12.39 26.89
N LEU A 60 -11.27 13.18 26.40
CA LEU A 60 -10.46 14.05 27.26
C LEU A 60 -11.28 15.22 27.82
N VAL A 61 -12.21 15.74 27.02
CA VAL A 61 -13.14 16.80 27.44
C VAL A 61 -14.10 16.27 28.51
N HIS A 62 -14.78 15.15 28.24
CA HIS A 62 -15.89 14.68 29.08
C HIS A 62 -15.44 13.85 30.29
N VAL A 63 -14.29 13.16 30.22
CA VAL A 63 -13.81 12.28 31.30
C VAL A 63 -12.71 12.93 32.12
N ARG A 64 -11.83 13.71 31.49
CA ARG A 64 -10.70 14.38 32.18
C ARG A 64 -10.92 15.88 32.42
N GLY A 65 -11.99 16.48 31.89
CA GLY A 65 -12.27 17.90 32.04
C GLY A 65 -11.20 18.81 31.42
N MET A 66 -10.41 18.27 30.48
CA MET A 66 -9.30 19.00 29.88
C MET A 66 -9.80 20.03 28.87
N THR A 67 -9.22 21.22 28.90
CA THR A 67 -9.52 22.28 27.94
C THR A 67 -8.61 22.19 26.70
N GLN A 68 -9.02 22.82 25.59
CA GLN A 68 -8.22 22.86 24.37
C GLN A 68 -6.88 23.59 24.56
N GLU A 69 -6.80 24.56 25.47
CA GLU A 69 -5.58 25.32 25.75
C GLU A 69 -4.51 24.48 26.49
N GLU A 70 -4.96 23.49 27.27
CA GLU A 70 -4.09 22.54 27.98
C GLU A 70 -3.68 21.36 27.11
N TYR A 71 -4.35 21.19 25.96
CA TYR A 71 -4.12 20.07 25.06
C TYR A 71 -2.81 20.22 24.29
N GLN A 72 -1.87 19.32 24.56
CA GLN A 72 -0.64 19.22 23.80
C GLN A 72 -0.83 18.31 22.58
N TYR A 73 -0.38 18.79 21.43
CA TYR A 73 -0.43 18.00 20.19
C TYR A 73 0.36 16.68 20.36
N PRO A 74 -0.27 15.51 20.13
CA PRO A 74 0.34 14.21 20.43
C PRO A 74 1.24 13.76 19.28
N LEU A 75 2.36 14.46 19.08
CA LEU A 75 3.26 14.30 17.94
C LEU A 75 3.74 12.85 17.76
N GLU A 76 4.18 12.21 18.84
CA GLU A 76 4.70 10.84 18.81
C GLU A 76 3.63 9.83 18.37
N HIS A 77 2.39 9.99 18.87
CA HIS A 77 1.28 9.13 18.46
C HIS A 77 0.95 9.33 16.98
N VAL A 78 0.89 10.58 16.51
CA VAL A 78 0.60 10.85 15.10
C VAL A 78 1.67 10.25 14.19
N GLN A 79 2.96 10.43 14.53
CA GLN A 79 4.06 9.83 13.77
C GLN A 79 3.97 8.30 13.73
N MET A 80 3.69 7.68 14.87
CA MET A 80 3.52 6.22 14.98
C MET A 80 2.35 5.72 14.11
N LEU A 81 1.18 6.37 14.17
CA LEU A 81 0.01 5.98 13.38
C LEU A 81 0.26 6.15 11.87
N CYS A 82 0.89 7.25 11.46
CA CYS A 82 1.30 7.46 10.07
C CYS A 82 2.30 6.39 9.61
N GLY A 83 3.22 5.97 10.49
CA GLY A 83 4.15 4.88 10.24
C GLY A 83 3.43 3.54 10.03
N PHE A 84 2.51 3.17 10.91
CA PHE A 84 1.70 1.95 10.77
C PHE A 84 0.85 1.95 9.50
N LEU A 85 0.24 3.08 9.17
CA LEU A 85 -0.48 3.23 7.91
C LEU A 85 0.45 3.07 6.70
N GLY A 86 1.65 3.60 6.79
CA GLY A 86 2.69 3.43 5.76
C GLY A 86 3.07 1.97 5.55
N LEU A 87 3.26 1.22 6.63
CA LEU A 87 3.52 -0.23 6.57
C LEU A 87 2.36 -0.99 5.92
N LEU A 88 1.11 -0.64 6.25
CA LEU A 88 -0.06 -1.25 5.65
C LEU A 88 -0.12 -0.99 4.14
N ILE A 89 0.06 0.27 3.72
CA ILE A 89 0.04 0.65 2.30
C ILE A 89 1.22 0.01 1.54
N LEU A 90 2.40 -0.07 2.15
CA LEU A 90 3.56 -0.75 1.57
C LEU A 90 3.31 -2.26 1.41
N ASN A 91 2.64 -2.89 2.37
CA ASN A 91 2.23 -4.29 2.27
C ASN A 91 1.33 -4.52 1.03
N GLU A 92 0.34 -3.64 0.82
CA GLU A 92 -0.51 -3.69 -0.37
C GLU A 92 0.28 -3.47 -1.67
N ALA A 93 1.18 -2.48 -1.68
CA ALA A 93 2.04 -2.21 -2.83
C ALA A 93 2.90 -3.41 -3.19
N TYR A 94 3.46 -4.07 -2.18
CA TYR A 94 4.32 -5.23 -2.34
C TYR A 94 3.52 -6.44 -2.86
N LEU A 95 2.32 -6.67 -2.33
CA LEU A 95 1.39 -7.69 -2.79
C LEU A 95 1.03 -7.52 -4.28
N ILE A 96 0.82 -6.28 -4.75
CA ILE A 96 0.43 -6.00 -6.14
C ILE A 96 1.62 -6.11 -7.12
N THR A 97 2.83 -5.74 -6.69
CA THR A 97 3.96 -5.48 -7.62
C THR A 97 5.09 -6.51 -7.56
N SER A 98 5.11 -7.37 -6.54
CA SER A 98 6.14 -8.39 -6.36
C SER A 98 6.01 -9.53 -7.36
N GLU A 99 7.14 -9.95 -7.94
CA GLU A 99 7.20 -11.16 -8.76
C GLU A 99 6.86 -12.43 -7.99
N PHE A 100 7.08 -12.42 -6.67
CA PHE A 100 6.75 -13.55 -5.82
C PHE A 100 5.22 -13.70 -5.69
N SER A 101 4.50 -12.57 -5.61
CA SER A 101 3.03 -12.55 -5.65
C SER A 101 2.49 -13.17 -6.94
N TYR A 102 3.14 -12.90 -8.07
CA TYR A 102 2.75 -13.49 -9.34
C TYR A 102 2.91 -15.01 -9.37
N LYS A 103 4.02 -15.53 -8.85
CA LYS A 103 4.34 -16.97 -8.84
C LYS A 103 3.51 -17.74 -7.82
N HIS A 104 3.24 -17.13 -6.66
CA HIS A 104 2.57 -17.76 -5.53
C HIS A 104 1.44 -16.87 -4.97
N PRO A 105 0.40 -16.57 -5.76
CA PRO A 105 -0.59 -15.54 -5.43
C PRO A 105 -1.37 -15.84 -4.16
N ILE A 106 -1.78 -17.10 -3.96
CA ILE A 106 -2.55 -17.50 -2.78
C ILE A 106 -1.69 -17.39 -1.52
N PHE A 107 -0.52 -18.03 -1.53
CA PHE A 107 0.38 -18.05 -0.37
C PHE A 107 0.83 -16.65 0.03
N PHE A 108 1.20 -15.83 -0.95
CA PHE A 108 1.67 -14.49 -0.67
C PHE A 108 0.54 -13.55 -0.22
N TYR A 109 -0.67 -13.70 -0.78
CA TYR A 109 -1.86 -13.04 -0.26
C TYR A 109 -2.09 -13.39 1.22
N PHE A 110 -2.04 -14.67 1.61
CA PHE A 110 -2.19 -15.08 3.01
C PHE A 110 -1.16 -14.43 3.95
N ILE A 111 0.12 -14.35 3.54
CA ILE A 111 1.15 -13.67 4.32
C ILE A 111 0.83 -12.19 4.44
N CYS A 112 0.52 -11.54 3.32
CA CYS A 112 0.18 -10.12 3.30
C CYS A 112 -1.12 -9.80 4.04
N SER A 113 -2.02 -10.77 4.25
CA SER A 113 -3.22 -10.60 5.08
C SER A 113 -2.94 -10.50 6.59
N ILE A 114 -1.75 -10.89 7.05
CA ILE A 114 -1.38 -10.80 8.48
C ILE A 114 -1.36 -9.34 8.93
N THR A 115 -0.78 -8.45 8.13
CA THR A 115 -0.66 -7.02 8.43
C THR A 115 -2.01 -6.30 8.63
N PRO A 116 -2.97 -6.36 7.67
CA PRO A 116 -4.29 -5.75 7.86
C PRO A 116 -5.05 -6.37 9.02
N LEU A 117 -4.96 -7.69 9.26
CA LEU A 117 -5.61 -8.33 10.42
C LEU A 117 -5.02 -7.82 11.74
N PHE A 118 -3.70 -7.79 11.85
CA PHE A 118 -3.01 -7.32 13.05
C PHE A 118 -3.33 -5.87 13.36
N LEU A 119 -3.27 -4.98 12.35
CA LEU A 119 -3.61 -3.57 12.53
C LEU A 119 -5.10 -3.37 12.82
N SER A 120 -5.99 -4.19 12.25
CA SER A 120 -7.42 -4.14 12.57
C SER A 120 -7.68 -4.57 14.02
N ALA A 121 -6.95 -5.57 14.54
CA ALA A 121 -7.05 -5.95 15.94
C ALA A 121 -6.59 -4.82 16.87
N ILE A 122 -5.45 -4.18 16.57
CA ILE A 122 -4.97 -3.00 17.30
C ILE A 122 -6.01 -1.87 17.25
N ALA A 123 -6.60 -1.63 16.08
CA ALA A 123 -7.62 -0.62 15.87
C ALA A 123 -8.85 -0.86 16.78
N VAL A 124 -9.32 -2.11 16.90
CA VAL A 124 -10.44 -2.47 17.80
C VAL A 124 -10.10 -2.21 19.28
N PHE A 125 -8.91 -2.61 19.74
CA PHE A 125 -8.49 -2.32 21.11
C PHE A 125 -8.33 -0.82 21.38
N SER A 126 -7.83 -0.07 20.38
CA SER A 126 -7.64 1.38 20.49
C SER A 126 -8.97 2.15 20.50
N ALA A 127 -10.01 1.61 19.86
CA ALA A 127 -11.33 2.24 19.78
C ALA A 127 -11.95 2.50 21.17
N MET A 128 -11.60 1.68 22.16
CA MET A 128 -12.14 1.79 23.52
C MET A 128 -11.75 3.09 24.23
N HIS A 129 -10.65 3.74 23.81
CA HIS A 129 -10.08 4.93 24.46
C HIS A 129 -9.76 6.04 23.44
N ALA A 130 -10.41 6.02 22.28
CA ALA A 130 -9.92 6.74 21.11
C ALA A 130 -10.22 8.23 21.15
N ALA A 131 -9.16 9.04 21.08
CA ALA A 131 -9.22 10.41 20.61
C ALA A 131 -9.55 10.45 19.10
N ASP A 132 -10.01 11.59 18.58
CA ASP A 132 -10.56 11.70 17.21
C ASP A 132 -9.56 11.31 16.10
N TYR A 133 -8.28 11.58 16.30
CA TYR A 133 -7.21 11.15 15.38
C TYR A 133 -7.00 9.62 15.38
N LEU A 134 -7.23 8.94 16.51
CA LEU A 134 -7.23 7.48 16.59
C LEU A 134 -8.44 6.90 15.86
N ILE A 135 -9.62 7.51 15.99
CA ILE A 135 -10.82 7.11 15.23
C ILE A 135 -10.55 7.21 13.73
N SER A 136 -9.94 8.32 13.29
CA SER A 136 -9.56 8.52 11.89
C SER A 136 -8.61 7.44 11.38
N PHE A 137 -7.60 7.07 12.17
CA PHE A 137 -6.71 5.95 11.86
C PHE A 137 -7.47 4.61 11.79
N ILE A 138 -8.35 4.32 12.76
CA ILE A 138 -9.16 3.10 12.81
C ILE A 138 -9.99 2.96 11.53
N LEU A 139 -10.69 4.02 11.12
CA LEU A 139 -11.50 4.02 9.90
C LEU A 139 -10.66 3.76 8.66
N LEU A 140 -9.48 4.37 8.55
CA LEU A 140 -8.56 4.14 7.43
C LEU A 140 -8.06 2.70 7.39
N VAL A 141 -7.65 2.14 8.53
CA VAL A 141 -7.22 0.74 8.64
C VAL A 141 -8.36 -0.20 8.25
N LEU A 142 -9.58 0.01 8.76
CA LEU A 142 -10.73 -0.82 8.40
C LEU A 142 -11.05 -0.73 6.92
N PHE A 143 -11.01 0.46 6.32
CA PHE A 143 -11.27 0.64 4.90
C PHE A 143 -10.22 -0.07 4.03
N ILE A 144 -8.93 0.06 4.37
CA ILE A 144 -7.86 -0.62 3.63
C ILE A 144 -7.94 -2.13 3.83
N SER A 145 -8.23 -2.62 5.04
CA SER A 145 -8.46 -4.03 5.30
C SER A 145 -9.65 -4.58 4.51
N LEU A 146 -10.77 -3.86 4.47
CA LEU A 146 -11.93 -4.25 3.65
C LEU A 146 -11.56 -4.29 2.16
N PHE A 147 -10.81 -3.30 1.67
CA PHE A 147 -10.30 -3.33 0.31
C PHE A 147 -9.40 -4.55 0.06
N HIS A 148 -8.49 -4.87 1.00
CA HIS A 148 -7.61 -6.04 0.93
C HIS A 148 -8.41 -7.34 0.84
N PHE A 149 -9.44 -7.52 1.67
CA PHE A 149 -10.19 -8.78 1.72
C PHE A 149 -11.26 -8.92 0.64
N LEU A 150 -11.93 -7.82 0.27
CA LEU A 150 -13.10 -7.87 -0.61
C LEU A 150 -12.77 -7.58 -2.07
N ILE A 151 -11.82 -6.68 -2.33
CA ILE A 151 -11.61 -6.13 -3.68
C ILE A 151 -10.28 -6.60 -4.26
N LEU A 152 -9.22 -6.61 -3.44
CA LEU A 152 -7.88 -6.92 -3.90
C LEU A 152 -7.69 -8.31 -4.52
N PRO A 153 -8.35 -9.41 -4.07
CA PRO A 153 -8.21 -10.71 -4.71
C PRO A 153 -8.62 -10.69 -6.18
N PHE A 154 -9.70 -9.97 -6.50
CA PHE A 154 -10.18 -9.82 -7.88
C PHE A 154 -9.27 -8.90 -8.70
N LEU A 155 -8.73 -7.85 -8.08
CA LEU A 155 -7.80 -6.93 -8.71
C LEU A 155 -6.43 -7.56 -8.97
N LEU A 156 -5.92 -8.41 -8.07
CA LEU A 156 -4.64 -9.12 -8.21
C LEU A 156 -4.60 -9.93 -9.50
N VAL A 157 -5.67 -10.64 -9.84
CA VAL A 157 -5.77 -11.40 -11.11
C VAL A 157 -5.61 -10.49 -12.32
N LYS A 158 -6.19 -9.29 -12.30
CA LYS A 158 -6.10 -8.31 -13.40
C LYS A 158 -4.72 -7.62 -13.43
N PHE A 159 -4.24 -7.15 -12.28
CA PHE A 159 -2.96 -6.44 -12.20
C PHE A 159 -1.79 -7.35 -12.51
N HIS A 160 -1.79 -8.60 -12.06
CA HIS A 160 -0.75 -9.57 -12.41
C HIS A 160 -0.66 -9.77 -13.92
N LYS A 161 -1.79 -9.89 -14.63
CA LYS A 161 -1.81 -9.97 -16.10
C LYS A 161 -1.25 -8.73 -16.79
N ILE A 162 -1.40 -7.54 -16.20
CA ILE A 162 -0.92 -6.26 -16.76
C ILE A 162 0.56 -6.04 -16.45
N ILE A 163 0.98 -6.27 -15.20
CA ILE A 163 2.33 -5.98 -14.69
C ILE A 163 3.32 -7.03 -15.18
N HIS A 164 2.92 -8.31 -15.14
CA HIS A 164 3.76 -9.45 -15.51
C HIS A 164 3.43 -9.98 -16.90
N LYS A 165 2.91 -9.13 -17.80
CA LYS A 165 2.64 -9.49 -19.19
C LYS A 165 3.94 -9.86 -19.90
N LYS A 166 4.35 -11.10 -19.73
CA LYS A 166 5.41 -11.79 -20.42
C LYS A 166 4.83 -13.16 -20.74
N TYR A 167 4.81 -13.45 -22.04
CA TYR A 167 4.09 -14.51 -22.76
C TYR A 167 2.67 -14.12 -23.15
#